data_AF-A0A9X2JSY9-F1
#
_entry.id   AF-A0A9X2JSY9-F1
#
_cell.length_a   1.000
_cell.length_b   1.000
_cell.length_c   1.000
_cell.angle_alpha   90.00
_cell.angle_beta   90.00
_cell.angle_gamma   90.00
#
_symmetry.space_group_name_H-M   'P 1'
#
loop_
_entity.id
_entity.type
_entity.pdbx_description
1 polymer ?
#
loop_
_entity_poly.entity_id
_entity_poly.type
_entity_poly.pdbx_seq_one_letter_code
_entity_poly.pdbx_strand_id
1 'polypeptide(L)'
;MDEDIAKLFELMEISFRDFEDAMPEKPKLVRKSYGEVYRFQEKDIYQAIIQKLAHAQSTLRAALVLLERGFVHEQGALQRVLDEANEDILFLVYAVTNDSITELHEKFLDSFWEEEFNDSGDPLTSEQKRPMVSRKKIRAYIARIEGVDLDPSRGVELARTMNKAYSGFVHGASPHIMDKYGGYPPRFHIKGMLGTPRIDEHASDLWNYMYRTFISHILVAKALGAGRHVEIMTKHLRRFEENAGKDYGPNA
;
A
#
# COMPACT_ATOMS: atom_id res chain seq x y z
N MET A 1 -4.05 8.07 20.53
CA MET A 1 -4.11 6.93 19.58
C MET A 1 -5.27 7.10 18.60
N ASP A 2 -6.53 7.04 19.03
CA ASP A 2 -7.67 7.22 18.10
C ASP A 2 -7.72 8.61 17.43
N GLU A 3 -7.41 9.68 18.18
CA GLU A 3 -7.31 11.04 17.61
C GLU A 3 -6.14 11.18 16.62
N ASP A 4 -5.00 10.53 16.92
CA ASP A 4 -3.84 10.54 16.04
C ASP A 4 -4.12 9.77 14.74
N ILE A 5 -4.77 8.61 14.84
CA ILE A 5 -5.25 7.82 13.69
C ILE A 5 -6.16 8.66 12.80
N ALA A 6 -7.19 9.27 13.40
CA ALA A 6 -8.14 10.10 12.68
C ALA A 6 -7.41 11.25 11.97
N LYS A 7 -6.44 11.87 12.64
CA LYS A 7 -5.66 12.97 12.06
C LYS A 7 -4.78 12.51 10.90
N LEU A 8 -4.14 11.35 10.98
CA LEU A 8 -3.36 10.81 9.87
C LEU A 8 -4.26 10.54 8.65
N PHE A 9 -5.43 9.93 8.84
CA PHE A 9 -6.38 9.73 7.73
C PHE A 9 -6.87 11.03 7.11
N GLU A 10 -7.20 12.03 7.93
CA GLU A 10 -7.59 13.36 7.47
C GLU A 10 -6.49 14.00 6.61
N LEU A 11 -5.24 13.97 7.08
CA LEU A 11 -4.11 14.54 6.34
C LEU A 11 -3.81 13.76 5.04
N MET A 12 -3.92 12.43 5.05
CA MET A 12 -3.80 11.61 3.83
C MET A 12 -4.89 11.96 2.82
N GLU A 13 -6.13 12.17 3.28
CA GLU A 13 -7.25 12.54 2.41
C GLU A 13 -7.08 13.94 1.82
N ILE A 14 -6.79 14.94 2.64
CA ILE A 14 -6.56 16.32 2.17
C ILE A 14 -5.42 16.34 1.15
N SER A 15 -4.27 15.73 1.48
CA SER A 15 -3.13 15.69 0.57
C SER A 15 -3.45 14.97 -0.74
N PHE A 16 -4.14 13.83 -0.69
CA PHE A 16 -4.52 13.11 -1.91
C PHE A 16 -5.43 13.94 -2.81
N ARG A 17 -6.44 14.62 -2.23
CA ARG A 17 -7.35 15.48 -3.01
C ARG A 17 -6.62 16.65 -3.63
N ASP A 18 -5.71 17.28 -2.90
CA ASP A 18 -4.90 18.38 -3.44
C ASP A 18 -3.96 17.89 -4.57
N PHE A 19 -3.39 16.68 -4.45
CA PHE A 19 -2.58 16.08 -5.52
C PHE A 19 -3.42 15.74 -6.74
N GLU A 20 -4.59 15.13 -6.52
CA GLU A 20 -5.56 14.80 -7.56
C GLU A 20 -5.94 16.08 -8.30
N ASP A 21 -6.34 17.13 -7.59
CA ASP A 21 -6.74 18.43 -8.14
C ASP A 21 -5.63 19.10 -8.95
N ALA A 22 -4.38 19.03 -8.48
CA ALA A 22 -3.22 19.60 -9.14
C ALA A 22 -2.72 18.83 -10.37
N MET A 23 -3.27 17.64 -10.67
CA MET A 23 -2.88 16.87 -11.86
C MET A 23 -3.12 17.69 -13.14
N PRO A 24 -2.10 17.87 -14.02
CA PRO A 24 -2.25 18.62 -15.26
C PRO A 24 -3.30 18.03 -16.19
N GLU A 25 -3.32 16.69 -16.30
CA GLU A 25 -4.24 15.95 -17.13
C GLU A 25 -5.05 14.97 -16.28
N LYS A 26 -6.37 14.99 -16.45
CA LYS A 26 -7.33 14.15 -15.72
C LYS A 26 -7.68 12.91 -16.54
N PRO A 27 -8.05 11.79 -15.91
CA PRO A 27 -8.48 10.62 -16.66
C PRO A 27 -9.77 10.96 -17.44
N LYS A 28 -9.83 10.50 -18.69
CA LYS A 28 -10.98 10.74 -19.57
C LYS A 28 -11.85 9.50 -19.62
N LEU A 29 -13.16 9.71 -19.73
CA LEU A 29 -14.10 8.63 -19.98
C LEU A 29 -13.91 8.14 -21.42
N VAL A 30 -13.61 6.85 -21.58
CA VAL A 30 -13.42 6.21 -22.88
C VAL A 30 -14.41 5.06 -23.03
N ARG A 31 -14.92 4.87 -24.25
CA ARG A 31 -15.78 3.74 -24.59
C ARG A 31 -14.92 2.55 -25.01
N LYS A 32 -15.10 1.42 -24.34
CA LYS A 32 -14.53 0.10 -24.67
C LYS A 32 -15.65 -0.89 -25.02
N SER A 33 -15.27 -2.05 -25.56
CA SER A 33 -16.21 -3.13 -25.89
C SER A 33 -17.02 -3.62 -24.69
N TYR A 34 -16.44 -3.54 -23.49
CA TYR A 34 -17.03 -3.97 -22.24
C TYR A 34 -17.66 -2.83 -21.40
N GLY A 35 -17.76 -1.60 -21.93
CA GLY A 35 -18.41 -0.48 -21.23
C GLY A 35 -17.64 0.84 -21.31
N GLU A 36 -18.08 1.83 -20.53
CA GLU A 36 -17.36 3.09 -20.37
C GLU A 36 -16.45 3.03 -19.14
N VAL A 37 -15.19 3.45 -19.32
CA VAL A 37 -14.17 3.39 -18.27
C VAL A 37 -13.29 4.64 -18.30
N TYR A 38 -12.74 5.01 -17.14
CA TYR A 38 -11.77 6.10 -17.06
C TYR A 38 -10.36 5.62 -17.40
N ARG A 39 -9.63 6.40 -18.21
CA ARG A 39 -8.23 6.13 -18.57
C ARG A 39 -7.41 7.42 -18.63
N PHE A 40 -6.17 7.35 -18.18
CA PHE A 40 -5.15 8.34 -18.50
C PHE A 40 -4.68 8.14 -19.95
N GLN A 41 -4.50 9.24 -20.69
CA GLN A 41 -4.02 9.18 -22.08
C GLN A 41 -2.50 9.26 -22.14
N GLU A 42 -1.91 10.03 -21.23
CA GLU A 42 -0.48 10.36 -21.16
C GLU A 42 0.32 9.19 -20.58
N LYS A 43 -0.28 8.47 -19.63
CA LYS A 43 0.28 7.27 -19.00
C LYS A 43 1.67 7.51 -18.39
N ASP A 44 1.84 8.67 -17.76
CA ASP A 44 3.13 9.07 -17.19
C ASP A 44 3.38 8.48 -15.78
N ILE A 45 4.61 8.64 -15.29
CA ILE A 45 5.02 8.14 -13.98
C ILE A 45 4.27 8.79 -12.82
N TYR A 46 3.89 10.06 -12.92
CA TYR A 46 3.16 10.78 -11.88
C TYR A 46 1.71 10.28 -11.78
N GLN A 47 1.07 10.02 -12.91
CA GLN A 47 -0.26 9.39 -12.98
C GLN A 47 -0.25 7.97 -12.41
N ALA A 48 0.84 7.21 -12.62
CA ALA A 48 1.02 5.91 -11.97
C ALA A 48 1.20 6.03 -10.45
N ILE A 49 2.00 6.99 -9.98
CA ILE A 49 2.19 7.30 -8.56
C ILE A 49 0.84 7.62 -7.88
N ILE A 50 0.04 8.52 -8.48
CA ILE A 50 -1.27 8.89 -7.92
C ILE A 50 -2.20 7.68 -7.84
N GLN A 51 -2.29 6.85 -8.88
CA GLN A 51 -3.13 5.65 -8.84
C GLN A 51 -2.69 4.65 -7.78
N LYS A 52 -1.37 4.46 -7.60
CA LYS A 52 -0.83 3.58 -6.56
C LYS A 52 -1.11 4.14 -5.16
N LEU A 53 -1.00 5.45 -4.98
CA LEU A 53 -1.34 6.12 -3.72
C LEU A 53 -2.82 5.98 -3.39
N ALA A 54 -3.71 6.18 -4.38
CA ALA A 54 -5.15 5.98 -4.23
C ALA A 54 -5.47 4.54 -3.79
N HIS A 55 -4.83 3.57 -4.44
CA HIS A 55 -4.98 2.15 -4.13
C HIS A 55 -4.50 1.83 -2.71
N ALA A 56 -3.34 2.34 -2.29
CA ALA A 56 -2.81 2.15 -0.95
C ALA A 56 -3.75 2.75 0.11
N GLN A 57 -4.16 4.02 -0.06
CA GLN A 57 -5.03 4.71 0.90
C GLN A 57 -6.39 4.01 1.05
N SER A 58 -7.03 3.63 -0.07
CA SER A 58 -8.31 2.91 -0.02
C SER A 58 -8.15 1.53 0.62
N THR A 59 -7.06 0.82 0.35
CA THR A 59 -6.79 -0.50 0.93
C THR A 59 -6.57 -0.40 2.43
N LEU A 60 -5.87 0.63 2.92
CA LEU A 60 -5.67 0.86 4.34
C LEU A 60 -6.99 1.13 5.07
N ARG A 61 -7.88 1.93 4.48
CA ARG A 61 -9.23 2.16 5.03
C ARG A 61 -10.05 0.87 5.07
N ALA A 62 -9.99 0.05 4.03
CA ALA A 62 -10.66 -1.24 4.01
C ALA A 62 -10.11 -2.19 5.08
N ALA A 63 -8.79 -2.22 5.29
CA ALA A 63 -8.17 -3.01 6.35
C ALA A 63 -8.64 -2.60 7.74
N LEU A 64 -8.81 -1.29 7.99
CA LEU A 64 -9.40 -0.79 9.24
C LEU A 64 -10.85 -1.23 9.43
N VAL A 65 -11.69 -1.11 8.40
CA VAL A 65 -13.08 -1.59 8.46
C VAL A 65 -13.14 -3.09 8.76
N LEU A 66 -12.24 -3.89 8.19
CA LEU A 66 -12.18 -5.33 8.47
C LEU A 66 -11.76 -5.60 9.91
N LEU A 67 -10.76 -4.88 10.44
CA LEU A 67 -10.34 -4.99 11.83
C LEU A 67 -11.48 -4.66 12.79
N GLU A 68 -12.20 -3.55 12.58
CA GLU A 68 -13.35 -3.13 13.41
C GLU A 68 -14.48 -4.17 13.42
N ARG A 69 -14.57 -5.00 12.37
CA ARG A 69 -15.55 -6.09 12.24
C ARG A 69 -14.98 -7.47 12.61
N GLY A 70 -13.72 -7.54 13.02
CA GLY A 70 -13.02 -8.75 13.44
C GLY A 70 -12.55 -9.67 12.32
N PHE A 71 -12.48 -9.21 11.07
CA PHE A 71 -12.00 -9.97 9.91
C PHE A 71 -10.48 -9.81 9.72
N VAL A 72 -9.71 -10.24 10.73
CA VAL A 72 -8.25 -10.03 10.81
C VAL A 72 -7.45 -10.84 9.77
N HIS A 73 -8.02 -11.92 9.24
CA HIS A 73 -7.38 -12.68 8.15
C HIS A 73 -7.46 -11.95 6.83
N GLU A 74 -8.64 -11.41 6.54
CA GLU A 74 -8.90 -10.62 5.35
C GLU A 74 -8.11 -9.31 5.43
N GLN A 75 -7.97 -8.72 6.63
CA GLN A 75 -7.00 -7.65 6.88
C GLN A 75 -5.58 -8.07 6.51
N GLY A 76 -5.10 -9.23 6.96
CA GLY A 76 -3.77 -9.75 6.61
C GLY A 76 -3.54 -9.86 5.10
N ALA A 77 -4.57 -10.25 4.34
CA ALA A 77 -4.51 -10.25 2.88
C ALA A 77 -4.41 -8.82 2.31
N LEU A 78 -5.12 -7.83 2.87
CA LEU A 78 -5.00 -6.43 2.46
C LEU A 78 -3.64 -5.82 2.84
N GLN A 79 -3.04 -6.22 3.94
CA GLN A 79 -1.68 -5.82 4.32
C GLN A 79 -0.64 -6.28 3.29
N ARG A 80 -0.83 -7.47 2.71
CA ARG A 80 -0.02 -7.94 1.59
C ARG A 80 -0.13 -7.04 0.35
N VAL A 81 -1.32 -6.49 0.10
CA VAL A 81 -1.57 -5.53 -0.99
C VAL A 81 -0.90 -4.18 -0.68
N LEU A 82 -1.00 -3.71 0.58
CA LEU A 82 -0.36 -2.47 1.03
C LEU A 82 1.17 -2.52 0.93
N ASP A 83 1.79 -3.66 1.26
CA ASP A 83 3.24 -3.81 1.11
C ASP A 83 3.68 -3.59 -0.34
N GLU A 84 2.98 -4.19 -1.31
CA GLU A 84 3.31 -4.02 -2.72
C GLU A 84 3.00 -2.62 -3.23
N ALA A 85 1.86 -2.04 -2.83
CA ALA A 85 1.49 -0.69 -3.22
C ALA A 85 2.50 0.34 -2.71
N ASN A 86 2.91 0.25 -1.44
CA ASN A 86 3.91 1.15 -0.86
C ASN A 86 5.29 0.95 -1.50
N GLU A 87 5.73 -0.30 -1.73
CA GLU A 87 6.99 -0.56 -2.45
C GLU A 87 6.96 0.02 -3.88
N ASP A 88 5.84 -0.07 -4.59
CA ASP A 88 5.68 0.52 -5.93
C ASP A 88 5.73 2.04 -5.90
N ILE A 89 5.10 2.66 -4.90
CA ILE A 89 5.15 4.11 -4.71
C ILE A 89 6.60 4.55 -4.48
N LEU A 90 7.32 3.91 -3.55
CA LEU A 90 8.74 4.23 -3.29
C LEU A 90 9.59 4.06 -4.55
N PHE A 91 9.39 2.96 -5.28
CA PHE A 91 10.10 2.68 -6.53
C PHE A 91 9.95 3.80 -7.56
N LEU A 92 8.72 4.24 -7.82
CA LEU A 92 8.45 5.32 -8.78
C LEU A 92 8.88 6.69 -8.27
N VAL A 93 8.61 6.99 -6.99
CA VAL A 93 8.97 8.28 -6.39
C VAL A 93 10.48 8.48 -6.39
N TYR A 94 11.27 7.48 -6.01
CA TYR A 94 12.72 7.58 -6.03
C TYR A 94 13.30 7.76 -7.42
N ALA A 95 12.68 7.15 -8.44
CA ALA A 95 13.05 7.39 -9.84
C ALA A 95 12.93 8.88 -10.19
N VAL A 96 11.80 9.49 -9.84
CA VAL A 96 11.49 10.90 -10.11
C VAL A 96 12.39 11.83 -9.29
N THR A 97 12.48 11.63 -7.97
CA THR A 97 13.19 12.58 -7.10
C THR A 97 14.71 12.56 -7.27
N ASN A 98 15.26 11.47 -7.80
CA ASN A 98 16.69 11.32 -8.05
C ASN A 98 17.06 11.49 -9.54
N ASP A 99 16.11 11.91 -10.38
CA ASP A 99 16.27 12.03 -11.83
C ASP A 99 16.90 10.78 -12.48
N SER A 100 16.35 9.61 -12.10
CA SER A 100 16.95 8.29 -12.35
C SER A 100 15.93 7.27 -12.88
N ILE A 101 15.11 7.69 -13.84
CA ILE A 101 14.26 6.76 -14.61
C ILE A 101 15.18 5.81 -15.37
N THR A 102 14.87 4.51 -15.30
CA THR A 102 15.67 3.44 -15.92
C THR A 102 14.76 2.53 -16.71
N GLU A 103 15.34 1.67 -17.55
CA GLU A 103 14.60 0.62 -18.29
C GLU A 103 13.75 -0.27 -17.37
N LEU A 104 14.13 -0.43 -16.09
CA LEU A 104 13.31 -1.16 -15.12
C LEU A 104 11.99 -0.44 -14.80
N HIS A 105 12.01 0.90 -14.74
CA HIS A 105 10.83 1.72 -14.51
C HIS A 105 9.94 1.76 -15.76
N GLU A 106 10.54 1.87 -16.94
CA GLU A 106 9.80 1.82 -18.22
C GLU A 106 9.05 0.49 -18.35
N LYS A 107 9.73 -0.64 -18.14
CA LYS A 107 9.08 -1.96 -18.13
C LYS A 107 7.99 -2.08 -17.07
N PHE A 108 8.18 -1.47 -15.91
CA PHE A 108 7.14 -1.45 -14.88
C PHE A 108 5.92 -0.65 -15.34
N LEU A 109 6.13 0.52 -15.95
CA LEU A 109 5.05 1.39 -16.43
C LEU A 109 4.32 0.74 -17.61
N ASP A 110 5.04 0.17 -18.58
CA ASP A 110 4.45 -0.59 -19.69
C ASP A 110 3.50 -1.67 -19.16
N SER A 111 4.00 -2.54 -18.27
CA SER A 111 3.18 -3.54 -17.59
C SER A 111 2.05 -2.92 -16.77
N PHE A 112 2.27 -1.78 -16.10
CA PHE A 112 1.26 -1.13 -15.26
C PHE A 112 0.07 -0.65 -16.11
N TRP A 113 0.30 -0.20 -17.33
CA TRP A 113 -0.72 0.36 -18.23
C TRP A 113 -1.39 -0.65 -19.16
N GLU A 114 -0.93 -1.90 -19.17
CA GLU A 114 -1.57 -2.98 -19.91
C GLU A 114 -2.96 -3.30 -19.33
N GLU A 115 -3.91 -3.56 -20.22
CA GLU A 115 -5.25 -4.03 -19.89
C GLU A 115 -5.33 -5.56 -20.01
N GLU A 116 -6.20 -6.20 -19.23
CA GLU A 116 -6.38 -7.66 -19.25
C GLU A 116 -7.22 -8.14 -20.45
N PHE A 117 -8.00 -7.24 -21.06
CA PHE A 117 -8.85 -7.54 -22.20
C PHE A 117 -8.45 -6.70 -23.40
N ASN A 118 -8.31 -7.35 -24.55
CA ASN A 118 -8.20 -6.69 -25.84
C ASN A 118 -9.52 -5.97 -26.20
N ASP A 119 -9.48 -5.20 -27.29
CA ASP A 119 -10.67 -4.46 -27.74
C ASP A 119 -11.84 -5.38 -28.18
N SER A 120 -11.61 -6.68 -28.42
CA SER A 120 -12.72 -7.61 -28.70
C SER A 120 -13.57 -7.91 -27.46
N GLY A 121 -13.03 -7.70 -26.25
CA GLY A 121 -13.76 -7.86 -24.99
C GLY A 121 -14.07 -9.30 -24.62
N ASP A 122 -13.56 -10.29 -25.35
CA ASP A 122 -13.75 -11.71 -25.05
C ASP A 122 -12.61 -12.23 -24.15
N PRO A 123 -12.91 -12.58 -22.87
CA PRO A 123 -11.93 -13.11 -21.92
C PRO A 123 -11.19 -14.36 -22.42
N LEU A 124 -11.82 -15.16 -23.28
CA LEU A 124 -11.25 -16.43 -23.77
C LEU A 124 -10.27 -16.22 -24.93
N THR A 125 -10.28 -15.04 -25.55
CA THR A 125 -9.38 -14.69 -26.67
C THR A 125 -8.32 -13.66 -26.29
N SER A 126 -8.29 -13.24 -25.03
CA SER A 126 -7.24 -12.35 -24.55
C SER A 126 -5.91 -13.08 -24.48
N GLU A 127 -5.02 -12.78 -25.42
CA GLU A 127 -3.64 -13.29 -25.43
C GLU A 127 -2.70 -12.48 -24.53
N GLN A 128 -3.19 -11.39 -23.93
CA GLN A 128 -2.40 -10.49 -23.10
C GLN A 128 -1.95 -11.20 -21.81
N LYS A 129 -0.65 -11.50 -21.74
CA LYS A 129 0.02 -11.87 -20.50
C LYS A 129 0.67 -10.63 -19.94
N ARG A 130 0.04 -10.02 -18.94
CA ARG A 130 0.65 -8.90 -18.21
C ARG A 130 1.96 -9.34 -17.56
N PRO A 131 3.14 -8.93 -18.06
CA PRO A 131 4.38 -9.39 -17.50
C PRO A 131 4.59 -8.70 -16.16
N MET A 132 4.80 -9.47 -15.09
CA MET A 132 5.12 -8.87 -13.79
C MET A 132 6.60 -8.55 -13.71
N VAL A 133 6.92 -7.28 -13.41
CA VAL A 133 8.27 -6.91 -12.99
C VAL A 133 8.59 -7.60 -11.67
N SER A 134 9.79 -8.20 -11.58
CA SER A 134 10.19 -8.95 -10.39
C SER A 134 10.26 -8.06 -9.15
N ARG A 135 9.50 -8.41 -8.11
CA ARG A 135 9.59 -7.76 -6.78
C ARG A 135 11.01 -7.69 -6.24
N LYS A 136 11.82 -8.73 -6.53
CA LYS A 136 13.23 -8.77 -6.13
C LYS A 136 14.04 -7.63 -6.74
N LYS A 137 13.78 -7.27 -8.01
CA LYS A 137 14.45 -6.16 -8.69
C LYS A 137 14.01 -4.80 -8.12
N ILE A 138 12.71 -4.64 -7.85
CA ILE A 138 12.17 -3.43 -7.23
C ILE A 138 12.81 -3.21 -5.84
N ARG A 139 12.80 -4.23 -4.98
CA ARG A 139 13.42 -4.16 -3.65
C ARG A 139 14.93 -3.87 -3.70
N ALA A 140 15.64 -4.48 -4.65
CA ALA A 140 17.07 -4.21 -4.82
C ALA A 140 17.34 -2.75 -5.25
N TYR A 141 16.46 -2.17 -6.08
CA TYR A 141 16.54 -0.75 -6.44
C TYR A 141 16.33 0.15 -5.21
N ILE A 142 15.26 -0.08 -4.44
CA ILE A 142 14.92 0.69 -3.24
C ILE A 142 16.06 0.63 -2.21
N ALA A 143 16.54 -0.58 -1.90
CA ALA A 143 17.58 -0.78 -0.89
C ALA A 143 18.91 -0.13 -1.25
N ARG A 144 19.23 0.02 -2.55
CA ARG A 144 20.43 0.76 -2.98
C ARG A 144 20.34 2.25 -2.66
N ILE A 145 19.13 2.82 -2.62
CA ILE A 145 18.89 4.24 -2.37
C ILE A 145 18.83 4.51 -0.87
N GLU A 146 18.12 3.67 -0.10
CA GLU A 146 18.01 3.79 1.36
C GLU A 146 19.31 3.37 2.09
N GLY A 147 20.14 2.56 1.45
CA GLY A 147 21.34 1.93 1.99
C GLY A 147 22.54 2.83 2.28
N VAL A 148 22.35 4.15 2.40
CA VAL A 148 23.45 5.06 2.76
C VAL A 148 23.83 4.90 4.26
N ASP A 149 22.92 4.42 5.11
CA ASP A 149 23.16 4.25 6.57
C ASP A 149 22.77 2.87 7.18
N LEU A 150 22.24 1.92 6.40
CA LEU A 150 21.85 0.56 6.86
C LEU A 150 22.29 -0.52 5.86
N ASP A 151 22.63 -1.72 6.34
CA ASP A 151 22.97 -2.87 5.49
C ASP A 151 21.81 -3.20 4.52
N PRO A 152 21.99 -2.93 3.21
CA PRO A 152 20.92 -3.08 2.22
C PRO A 152 20.41 -4.52 2.12
N SER A 153 21.25 -5.51 2.43
CA SER A 153 20.89 -6.93 2.36
C SER A 153 19.84 -7.30 3.41
N ARG A 154 19.96 -6.74 4.62
CA ARG A 154 19.02 -6.96 5.73
C ARG A 154 17.66 -6.32 5.44
N GLY A 155 17.63 -5.12 4.85
CA GLY A 155 16.38 -4.45 4.44
C GLY A 155 15.59 -5.25 3.40
N VAL A 156 16.28 -5.73 2.36
CA VAL A 156 15.67 -6.60 1.33
C VAL A 156 15.15 -7.91 1.92
N GLU A 157 15.90 -8.52 2.84
CA GLU A 157 15.50 -9.76 3.49
C GLU A 157 14.30 -9.58 4.42
N LEU A 158 14.23 -8.48 5.17
CA LEU A 158 13.09 -8.15 6.00
C LEU A 158 11.81 -7.97 5.17
N ALA A 159 11.87 -7.15 4.10
CA ALA A 159 10.74 -6.95 3.19
C ALA A 159 10.29 -8.27 2.52
N ARG A 160 11.26 -9.12 2.14
CA ARG A 160 10.98 -10.46 1.61
C ARG A 160 10.28 -11.35 2.64
N THR A 161 10.70 -11.31 3.89
CA THR A 161 10.14 -12.13 4.97
C THR A 161 8.72 -11.71 5.31
N MET A 162 8.47 -10.40 5.43
CA MET A 162 7.11 -9.86 5.61
C MET A 162 6.20 -10.31 4.45
N ASN A 163 6.63 -10.10 3.21
CA ASN A 163 5.84 -10.48 2.04
C ASN A 163 5.48 -11.97 2.01
N LYS A 164 6.42 -12.84 2.42
CA LYS A 164 6.18 -14.29 2.52
C LYS A 164 5.20 -14.64 3.64
N ALA A 165 5.29 -13.97 4.79
CA ALA A 165 4.37 -14.18 5.90
C ALA A 165 2.93 -13.82 5.49
N TYR A 166 2.71 -12.65 4.89
CA TYR A 166 1.35 -12.25 4.47
C TYR A 166 0.83 -12.99 3.23
N SER A 167 1.72 -13.52 2.38
CA SER A 167 1.33 -14.40 1.27
C SER A 167 0.54 -15.63 1.74
N GLY A 168 0.79 -16.10 2.97
CA GLY A 168 0.04 -17.18 3.57
C GLY A 168 -1.43 -16.84 3.88
N PHE A 169 -1.75 -15.56 4.17
CA PHE A 169 -3.14 -15.09 4.31
C PHE A 169 -3.86 -15.04 2.97
N VAL A 170 -3.14 -14.70 1.89
CA VAL A 170 -3.70 -14.65 0.53
C VAL A 170 -3.99 -16.04 -0.02
N HIS A 171 -3.05 -16.98 0.13
CA HIS A 171 -3.20 -18.33 -0.41
C HIS A 171 -3.92 -19.31 0.52
N GLY A 172 -4.23 -18.89 1.75
CA GLY A 172 -4.86 -19.77 2.75
C GLY A 172 -3.93 -20.90 3.19
N ALA A 173 -2.70 -20.58 3.61
CA ALA A 173 -1.83 -21.60 4.17
C ALA A 173 -2.39 -22.10 5.52
N SER A 174 -2.29 -23.41 5.75
CA SER A 174 -2.89 -24.07 6.92
C SER A 174 -2.58 -23.39 8.26
N PRO A 175 -1.33 -22.99 8.59
CA PRO A 175 -1.04 -22.30 9.84
C PRO A 175 -1.86 -21.02 10.03
N HIS A 176 -2.04 -20.22 8.97
CA HIS A 176 -2.88 -19.03 9.03
C HIS A 176 -4.35 -19.40 9.13
N ILE A 177 -4.86 -20.35 8.35
CA ILE A 177 -6.28 -20.75 8.50
C ILE A 177 -6.58 -21.21 9.93
N MET A 178 -5.64 -21.91 10.57
CA MET A 178 -5.78 -22.39 11.95
C MET A 178 -5.76 -21.26 12.99
N ASP A 179 -5.29 -20.05 12.67
CA ASP A 179 -5.45 -18.90 13.56
C ASP A 179 -6.93 -18.58 13.80
N LYS A 180 -7.82 -18.88 12.85
CA LYS A 180 -9.28 -18.76 13.02
C LYS A 180 -9.88 -19.82 13.95
N TYR A 181 -9.13 -20.78 14.47
CA TYR A 181 -9.66 -21.89 15.26
C TYR A 181 -9.39 -21.69 16.75
N GLY A 182 -10.43 -21.65 17.58
CA GLY A 182 -10.29 -21.40 19.02
C GLY A 182 -11.60 -21.43 19.80
N GLY A 183 -11.53 -20.97 21.05
CA GLY A 183 -12.66 -20.91 21.98
C GLY A 183 -12.95 -22.22 22.72
N TYR A 184 -14.06 -22.21 23.49
CA TYR A 184 -14.56 -23.37 24.23
C TYR A 184 -16.08 -23.53 24.01
N PRO A 185 -16.55 -24.60 23.33
CA PRO A 185 -15.75 -25.62 22.64
C PRO A 185 -14.99 -25.04 21.44
N PRO A 186 -13.85 -25.64 21.05
CA PRO A 186 -13.02 -25.13 19.97
C PRO A 186 -13.72 -25.26 18.62
N ARG A 187 -13.69 -24.19 17.81
CA ARG A 187 -14.31 -24.12 16.48
C ARG A 187 -13.70 -23.02 15.61
N PHE A 188 -14.00 -23.06 14.32
CA PHE A 188 -13.65 -21.96 13.41
C PHE A 188 -14.50 -20.71 13.64
N HIS A 189 -13.83 -19.58 13.75
CA HIS A 189 -14.41 -18.24 13.77
C HIS A 189 -14.70 -17.76 12.35
N ILE A 190 -15.89 -18.09 11.82
CA ILE A 190 -16.31 -17.74 10.45
C ILE A 190 -17.08 -16.42 10.34
N LYS A 191 -17.37 -15.76 11.47
CA LYS A 191 -18.12 -14.49 11.54
C LYS A 191 -17.27 -13.35 12.11
N GLY A 192 -15.95 -13.45 11.93
CA GLY A 192 -14.99 -12.59 12.59
C GLY A 192 -14.53 -13.11 13.95
N MET A 193 -13.48 -12.49 14.46
CA MET A 193 -12.68 -12.91 15.60
C MET A 193 -12.72 -11.92 16.76
N LEU A 194 -13.75 -11.07 16.82
CA LEU A 194 -13.96 -10.15 17.93
C LEU A 194 -13.97 -10.89 19.27
N GLY A 195 -13.30 -10.31 20.27
CA GLY A 195 -13.14 -10.92 21.59
C GLY A 195 -12.07 -12.01 21.68
N THR A 196 -11.27 -12.21 20.63
CA THR A 196 -10.08 -13.08 20.68
C THR A 196 -8.80 -12.23 20.79
N PRO A 197 -7.69 -12.78 21.33
CA PRO A 197 -6.40 -12.09 21.37
C PRO A 197 -5.86 -11.68 19.98
N ARG A 198 -6.34 -12.31 18.90
CA ARG A 198 -5.92 -11.98 17.53
C ARG A 198 -6.30 -10.55 17.13
N ILE A 199 -7.34 -9.97 17.73
CA ILE A 199 -7.72 -8.57 17.43
C ILE A 199 -6.61 -7.62 17.82
N ASP A 200 -6.07 -7.75 19.02
CA ASP A 200 -5.07 -6.81 19.55
C ASP A 200 -3.73 -6.94 18.80
N GLU A 201 -3.34 -8.16 18.46
CA GLU A 201 -2.16 -8.45 17.64
C GLU A 201 -2.25 -7.77 16.26
N HIS A 202 -3.39 -7.95 15.59
CA HIS A 202 -3.61 -7.40 14.26
C HIS A 202 -3.87 -5.89 14.25
N ALA A 203 -4.45 -5.34 15.32
CA ALA A 203 -4.59 -3.90 15.51
C ALA A 203 -3.23 -3.23 15.65
N SER A 204 -2.36 -3.82 16.49
CA SER A 204 -0.99 -3.35 16.68
C SER A 204 -0.19 -3.39 15.38
N ASP A 205 -0.42 -4.40 14.56
CA ASP A 205 0.28 -4.54 13.28
C ASP A 205 -0.26 -3.59 12.18
N LEU A 206 -1.58 -3.35 12.12
CA LEU A 206 -2.17 -2.39 11.18
C LEU A 206 -1.58 -0.98 11.33
N TRP A 207 -1.13 -0.64 12.53
CA TRP A 207 -0.42 0.60 12.83
C TRP A 207 0.83 0.81 11.96
N ASN A 208 1.62 -0.25 11.75
CA ASN A 208 2.81 -0.19 10.90
C ASN A 208 2.45 0.19 9.47
N TYR A 209 1.31 -0.30 8.98
CA TYR A 209 0.82 -0.01 7.64
C TYR A 209 0.25 1.40 7.51
N MET A 210 -0.37 1.91 8.57
CA MET A 210 -0.78 3.32 8.63
C MET A 210 0.42 4.24 8.54
N TYR A 211 1.45 4.00 9.35
CA TYR A 211 2.70 4.74 9.35
C TYR A 211 3.39 4.72 7.98
N ARG A 212 3.57 3.52 7.38
CA ARG A 212 4.21 3.36 6.06
C ARG A 212 3.44 4.03 4.93
N THR A 213 2.10 3.96 4.97
CA THR A 213 1.26 4.62 3.96
C THR A 213 1.32 6.14 4.14
N PHE A 214 1.35 6.65 5.37
CA PHE A 214 1.52 8.06 5.65
C PHE A 214 2.86 8.61 5.13
N ILE A 215 3.95 7.87 5.32
CA ILE A 215 5.25 8.18 4.70
C ILE A 215 5.14 8.22 3.18
N SER A 216 4.41 7.27 2.58
CA SER A 216 4.20 7.27 1.13
C SER A 216 3.52 8.55 0.65
N HIS A 217 2.54 9.10 1.38
CA HIS A 217 1.97 10.42 1.05
C HIS A 217 3.01 11.55 1.12
N ILE A 218 3.89 11.57 2.15
CA ILE A 218 4.96 12.56 2.26
C ILE A 218 5.93 12.47 1.08
N LEU A 219 6.32 11.26 0.70
CA LEU A 219 7.22 11.01 -0.42
C LEU A 219 6.60 11.42 -1.75
N VAL A 220 5.31 11.13 -1.97
CA VAL A 220 4.57 11.60 -3.15
C VAL A 220 4.47 13.13 -3.16
N ALA A 221 4.19 13.76 -2.02
CA ALA A 221 4.19 15.22 -1.91
C ALA A 221 5.54 15.82 -2.36
N LYS A 222 6.65 15.18 -1.97
CA LYS A 222 8.00 15.57 -2.38
C LYS A 222 8.19 15.41 -3.89
N ALA A 223 7.78 14.28 -4.47
CA ALA A 223 7.88 14.04 -5.91
C ALA A 223 7.07 15.05 -6.74
N LEU A 224 5.92 15.49 -6.23
CA LEU A 224 5.06 16.48 -6.88
C LEU A 224 5.47 17.93 -6.61
N GLY A 225 6.53 18.18 -5.83
CA GLY A 225 6.94 19.54 -5.44
C GLY A 225 5.97 20.23 -4.47
N ALA A 226 5.08 19.49 -3.80
CA ALA A 226 4.04 19.99 -2.91
C ALA A 226 4.60 20.31 -1.50
N GLY A 227 5.55 21.24 -1.42
CA GLY A 227 6.37 21.51 -0.21
C GLY A 227 5.58 21.79 1.07
N ARG A 228 4.42 22.46 0.97
CA ARG A 228 3.54 22.72 2.13
C ARG A 228 3.00 21.42 2.74
N HIS A 229 2.63 20.43 1.93
CA HIS A 229 2.18 19.13 2.43
C HIS A 229 3.32 18.38 3.09
N VAL A 230 4.52 18.41 2.49
CA VAL A 230 5.73 17.81 3.08
C VAL A 230 5.96 18.36 4.49
N GLU A 231 5.93 19.68 4.67
CA GLU A 231 6.14 20.33 5.97
C GLU A 231 5.08 19.91 7.01
N ILE A 232 3.79 20.05 6.66
CA ILE A 232 2.68 19.78 7.59
C ILE A 232 2.68 18.31 8.01
N MET A 233 2.82 17.39 7.05
CA MET A 233 2.74 15.96 7.30
C MET A 233 3.99 15.46 8.04
N THR A 234 5.19 15.93 7.68
CA THR A 234 6.42 15.56 8.41
C THR A 234 6.38 16.05 9.86
N LYS A 235 5.85 17.25 10.11
CA LYS A 235 5.67 17.76 11.48
C LYS A 235 4.73 16.87 12.30
N HIS A 236 3.63 16.40 11.69
CA HIS A 236 2.72 15.48 12.36
C HIS A 236 3.35 14.10 12.57
N LEU A 237 4.10 13.58 11.60
CA LEU A 237 4.81 12.30 11.73
C LEU A 237 5.79 12.32 12.91
N ARG A 238 6.58 13.39 13.07
CA ARG A 238 7.51 13.51 14.22
C ARG A 238 6.78 13.56 15.55
N ARG A 239 5.72 14.36 15.66
CA ARG A 239 4.88 14.43 16.87
C ARG A 239 4.30 13.06 17.21
N PHE A 240 3.87 12.33 16.19
CA PHE A 240 3.33 10.99 16.32
C PHE A 240 4.39 9.98 16.80
N GLU A 241 5.59 9.99 16.22
CA GLU A 241 6.72 9.15 16.63
C GLU A 241 7.14 9.44 18.09
N GLU A 242 7.21 10.71 18.47
CA GLU A 242 7.49 11.13 19.85
C GLU A 242 6.41 10.67 20.84
N ASN A 243 5.16 10.61 20.41
CA ASN A 243 4.06 10.11 21.24
C ASN A 243 4.05 8.57 21.32
N ALA A 244 4.40 7.87 20.24
CA ALA A 244 4.52 6.42 20.22
C ALA A 244 5.72 5.90 21.02
N GLY A 245 6.81 6.70 21.10
CA GLY A 245 7.97 6.43 21.96
C GLY A 245 7.77 6.78 23.43
N LYS A 246 6.66 7.45 23.78
CA LYS A 246 6.22 7.62 25.17
C LYS A 246 5.30 6.45 25.49
N ASP A 247 5.82 5.48 26.22
CA ASP A 247 5.07 4.32 26.68
C ASP A 247 3.77 4.76 27.35
N TYR A 248 2.63 4.39 26.75
CA TYR A 248 1.30 4.47 27.36
C TYR A 248 0.82 3.07 27.77
N GLY A 249 1.74 2.22 28.25
CA GLY A 249 1.36 1.10 29.08
C GLY A 249 0.41 1.57 30.19
N PRO A 250 -0.63 0.79 30.53
CA PRO A 250 -1.48 1.14 31.65
C PRO A 250 -0.59 1.27 32.88
N ASN A 251 -0.63 2.43 33.54
CA ASN A 251 -0.15 2.52 34.91
C ASN A 251 -0.89 1.45 35.72
N ALA A 252 -0.17 0.39 36.07
CA ALA A 252 -0.51 -0.58 37.10
C ALA A 252 0.65 -0.60 38.10
#